data_AF-A0A948QZD6-F1
#
_entry.id   AF-A0A948QZD6-F1
#
_cell.length_a   1.000
_cell.length_b   1.000
_cell.length_c   1.000
_cell.angle_alpha   90.00
_cell.angle_beta   90.00
_cell.angle_gamma   90.00
#
_symmetry.space_group_name_H-M   'P 1'
#
loop_
_entity.id
_entity.type
_entity.pdbx_description
1 polymer ?
#
loop_
_entity_poly.entity_id
_entity_poly.type
_entity_poly.pdbx_seq_one_letter_code
_entity_poly.pdbx_strand_id
1 'polypeptide(L)' 'MRYLVAMVLGALAALAATLTISAPLASFVVNMFTFESPDQVSNLEDAVFMATGIAALILGFGLGWAFAGRFDDDDETV' A
#
# COMPACT_ATOMS: atom_id res chain seq x y z
N MET A 1 -17.20 13.12 6.99
CA MET A 1 -15.75 13.41 6.75
C MET A 1 -14.91 12.18 6.37
N ARG A 2 -15.55 11.02 6.19
CA ARG A 2 -14.95 9.70 5.95
C ARG A 2 -13.93 9.61 4.80
N TYR A 3 -14.19 10.25 3.66
CA TYR A 3 -13.29 10.17 2.50
C TYR A 3 -11.93 10.84 2.73
N LEU A 4 -11.88 11.96 3.47
CA LEU A 4 -10.62 12.64 3.76
C LEU A 4 -9.73 11.78 4.66
N VAL A 5 -10.32 11.15 5.70
CA VAL A 5 -9.60 10.24 6.59
C VAL A 5 -9.07 9.02 5.83
N ALA A 6 -9.89 8.44 4.95
CA ALA A 6 -9.48 7.34 4.08
C ALA A 6 -8.32 7.75 3.14
N MET A 7 -8.38 8.93 2.53
CA MET A 7 -7.29 9.44 1.68
C MET A 7 -5.98 9.64 2.46
N VAL A 8 -6.04 10.25 3.65
CA VAL A 8 -4.85 10.46 4.48
C VAL A 8 -4.24 9.13 4.92
N LEU A 9 -5.05 8.19 5.41
CA LEU A 9 -4.55 6.89 5.84
C LEU A 9 -4.02 6.04 4.67
N GLY A 10 -4.65 6.13 3.49
CA GLY A 10 -4.13 5.53 2.25
C GLY A 10 -2.76 6.09 1.87
N ALA A 11 -2.60 7.42 1.89
CA ALA A 11 -1.33 8.07 1.57
C ALA A 11 -0.24 7.73 2.59
N LEU A 12 -0.55 7.72 3.89
CA LEU A 12 0.39 7.36 4.95
C LEU A 12 0.82 5.89 4.86
N ALA A 13 -0.11 4.98 4.57
CA ALA A 13 0.21 3.57 4.39
C ALA A 13 1.10 3.34 3.16
N ALA A 14 0.80 3.99 2.03
CA ALA A 14 1.63 3.93 0.84
C ALA A 14 3.04 4.46 1.11
N LEU A 15 3.17 5.62 1.76
CA LEU A 15 4.46 6.20 2.14
C LEU A 15 5.23 5.27 3.08
N ALA A 16 4.58 4.70 4.09
CA ALA A 16 5.20 3.77 5.00
C ALA A 16 5.71 2.51 4.28
N ALA A 17 4.93 1.95 3.35
CA ALA A 17 5.34 0.81 2.55
C ALA A 17 6.57 1.13 1.67
N THR A 18 6.55 2.28 0.98
CA THR A 18 7.67 2.77 0.18
C THR A 18 8.96 2.89 0.98
N LEU A 19 8.89 3.41 2.20
CA LEU A 19 10.06 3.65 3.04
C LEU A 19 10.60 2.40 3.74
N THR A 20 9.81 1.32 3.85
CA THR A 20 10.16 0.20 4.74
C THR A 20 10.12 -1.18 4.07
N ILE A 21 9.09 -1.48 3.29
CA ILE A 21 8.79 -2.86 2.86
C ILE A 21 8.95 -3.04 1.35
N SER A 22 8.72 -2.02 0.53
CA SER A 22 8.70 -2.18 -0.93
C SER A 22 10.03 -2.70 -1.50
N ALA A 23 11.17 -2.14 -1.05
CA ALA A 23 12.49 -2.59 -1.50
C ALA A 23 12.84 -4.03 -1.05
N PRO A 24 12.77 -4.40 0.25
CA PRO A 24 13.09 -5.76 0.66
C PRO A 24 12.11 -6.79 0.07
N LEU A 25 10.84 -6.43 -0.13
CA LEU A 25 9.87 -7.32 -0.76
C LEU A 25 10.18 -7.53 -2.26
N ALA A 26 10.58 -6.48 -2.98
CA ALA A 26 10.99 -6.58 -4.38
C ALA A 26 12.18 -7.55 -4.53
N SER A 27 13.24 -7.36 -3.74
CA SER A 27 14.40 -8.25 -3.76
C SER A 27 14.04 -9.69 -3.35
N PHE A 28 13.13 -9.87 -2.38
CA PHE A 28 12.64 -11.19 -2.00
C PHE A 28 11.93 -11.90 -3.14
N VAL A 29 11.04 -11.21 -3.86
CA VAL A 29 10.30 -11.78 -4.99
C VAL A 29 11.23 -12.14 -6.14
N VAL A 30 12.17 -11.25 -6.48
CA VAL A 30 13.17 -11.51 -7.53
C VAL A 30 13.99 -12.77 -7.22
N ASN A 31 14.41 -12.96 -5.98
CA ASN A 31 15.19 -14.15 -5.59
C ASN A 31 14.43 -15.48 -5.72
N MET A 32 13.12 -15.47 -5.99
CA MET A 32 12.35 -16.70 -6.26
C MET A 32 12.45 -17.17 -7.70
N PHE A 33 12.96 -16.34 -8.61
CA PHE A 33 12.99 -16.61 -10.04
C PHE A 33 14.42 -16.66 -10.57
N THR A 34 14.60 -17.41 -11.66
CA THR A 34 15.84 -17.41 -12.44
C THR A 34 15.64 -16.53 -13.66
N PHE A 35 16.58 -15.62 -13.90
CA PHE A 35 16.53 -14.68 -15.02
C PHE A 35 17.64 -14.95 -16.02
N GLU A 36 17.34 -14.72 -17.29
CA GLU A 36 18.31 -14.86 -18.38
C GLU A 36 19.06 -13.55 -18.64
N SER A 37 18.49 -12.41 -18.21
CA SER A 37 19.11 -11.10 -18.36
C SER A 37 18.89 -10.21 -17.13
N PRO A 38 19.81 -9.26 -16.87
CA PRO A 38 19.65 -8.26 -15.81
C PRO A 38 18.42 -7.37 -15.98
N ASP A 39 17.99 -7.12 -17.23
CA ASP A 39 16.83 -6.26 -17.50
C ASP A 39 15.53 -6.86 -16.95
N GLN A 40 15.39 -8.19 -16.97
CA GLN A 40 14.23 -8.87 -16.41
C GLN A 40 14.15 -8.72 -14.87
N VAL A 41 15.31 -8.69 -14.21
CA VAL A 41 15.41 -8.45 -12.76
C VAL A 41 14.90 -7.05 -12.44
N SER A 42 15.44 -6.02 -13.10
CA SER A 42 15.04 -4.62 -12.87
C SER A 42 13.55 -4.41 -13.11
N ASN A 43 13.02 -4.98 -14.20
CA ASN A 43 11.59 -4.86 -14.52
C ASN A 43 10.70 -5.49 -13.43
N LEU A 44 11.10 -6.64 -12.88
CA LEU A 44 10.34 -7.28 -11.81
C LEU A 44 10.48 -6.53 -10.47
N GLU A 45 11.67 -6.03 -10.15
CA GLU A 45 11.88 -5.18 -8.97
C GLU A 45 10.97 -3.96 -9.01
N ASP A 46 10.96 -3.24 -10.12
CA ASP A 46 10.10 -2.05 -10.32
C ASP A 46 8.62 -2.41 -10.24
N ALA A 47 8.20 -3.52 -10.86
CA ALA A 47 6.83 -3.99 -10.83
C ALA A 47 6.37 -4.32 -9.41
N VAL A 48 7.17 -5.06 -8.64
CA VAL A 48 6.85 -5.42 -7.24
C VAL A 48 6.86 -4.19 -6.35
N PHE A 49 7.81 -3.27 -6.55
CA PHE A 49 7.87 -2.03 -5.80
C PHE A 49 6.59 -1.20 -5.97
N MET A 50 6.17 -0.98 -7.22
CA MET A 50 4.93 -0.27 -7.53
C MET A 50 3.70 -1.00 -7.01
N ALA A 51 3.62 -2.32 -7.20
CA ALA A 51 2.48 -3.12 -6.75
C ALA A 51 2.32 -3.06 -5.22
N THR A 52 3.43 -3.06 -4.48
CA THR A 52 3.43 -2.94 -3.02
C THR A 52 2.87 -1.59 -2.58
N GLY A 53 3.26 -0.50 -3.24
CA GLY A 53 2.72 0.83 -2.96
C GLY A 53 1.22 0.94 -3.22
N ILE A 54 0.74 0.37 -4.34
CA ILE A 54 -0.70 0.32 -4.67
C ILE A 54 -1.46 -0.50 -3.64
N ALA A 55 -0.96 -1.68 -3.27
CA ALA A 55 -1.57 -2.52 -2.25
C ALA A 55 -1.67 -1.79 -0.91
N ALA A 56 -0.59 -1.12 -0.47
CA ALA A 56 -0.58 -0.33 0.75
C ALA A 56 -1.58 0.83 0.72
N LEU A 57 -1.72 1.51 -0.43
CA LEU A 57 -2.69 2.58 -0.61
C LEU A 57 -4.13 2.07 -0.45
N ILE A 58 -4.46 0.95 -1.09
CA ILE A 58 -5.79 0.32 -0.99
C ILE A 58 -6.08 -0.11 0.44
N LEU A 59 -5.12 -0.73 1.12
CA LEU A 59 -5.26 -1.16 2.51
C LEU A 59 -5.45 0.03 3.45
N GLY A 60 -4.61 1.06 3.35
CA GLY A 60 -4.73 2.27 4.17
C GLY A 60 -6.04 3.01 3.93
N PHE A 61 -6.49 3.08 2.67
CA PHE A 61 -7.77 3.68 2.31
C PHE A 61 -8.94 2.88 2.90
N GLY A 62 -8.94 1.56 2.75
CA GLY A 62 -9.98 0.68 3.30
C GLY A 62 -10.06 0.76 4.82
N LEU A 63 -8.91 0.75 5.51
CA LEU A 63 -8.86 0.94 6.96
C LEU A 63 -9.40 2.31 7.36
N GLY A 64 -8.99 3.38 6.70
CA GLY A 64 -9.48 4.72 7.02
C GLY A 64 -10.96 4.90 6.76
N TRP A 65 -11.50 4.25 5.73
CA TRP A 65 -12.94 4.23 5.47
C TRP A 65 -13.71 3.48 6.57
N ALA A 66 -13.20 2.31 7.00
CA ALA A 66 -13.80 1.52 8.08
C ALA A 66 -13.77 2.25 9.43
N PHE A 67 -12.63 2.84 9.80
CA PHE A 67 -12.49 3.60 11.06
C PHE A 67 -13.36 4.86 11.06
N ALA A 68 -13.36 5.63 9.98
CA ALA A 68 -14.15 6.85 9.92
C ALA A 68 -15.65 6.60 9.70
N GLY A 69 -16.04 5.43 9.18
CA GLY A 69 -17.45 5.01 9.14
C GLY A 69 -18.05 4.81 10.53
N ARG A 70 -17.27 4.31 11.49
CA ARG A 70 -17.74 4.10 12.87
C ARG A 70 -18.03 5.42 13.60
N PHE A 71 -17.35 6.50 13.25
CA PHE A 71 -17.54 7.82 13.89
C PHE A 71 -18.76 8.59 13.36
N ASP A 72 -19.22 8.30 12.13
CA ASP A 72 -20.46 8.92 11.61
C ASP A 72 -21.71 8.31 12.31
N ASP A 73 -21.67 7.04 12.76
CA ASP A 73 -22.81 6.39 13.45
C ASP A 73 -23.05 6.92 14.88
N ASP A 74 -22.00 7.41 15.57
CA ASP A 74 -22.13 7.91 16.94
C ASP A 74 -22.77 9.32 17.01
N ASP A 75 -22.71 10.10 15.92
CA ASP A 75 -23.20 11.50 15.85
C ASP A 75 -24.71 11.60 15.52
N GLU A 76 -25.34 10.51 15.05
CA GLU A 76 -26.81 10.45 14.81
C GLU A 76 -27.64 10.14 16.07
N THR A 77 -26.99 9.87 17.22
CA THR A 77 -27.68 9.43 18.45
C THR A 77 -27.85 10.51 19.53
N VAL A 78 -27.55 11.79 19.22
CA VAL A 78 -27.66 12.92 20.16
C VAL A 78 -28.72 13.94 19.72
#